data_AF-A0A2Z2NN54-F1
#
_entry.id   AF-A0A2Z2NN54-F1
#
_cell.length_a   1.000
_cell.length_b   1.000
_cell.length_c   1.000
_cell.angle_alpha   90.00
_cell.angle_beta   90.00
_cell.angle_gamma   90.00
#
_symmetry.space_group_name_H-M   'P 1'
#
loop_
_entity.id
_entity.type
_entity.pdbx_description
1 polymer ?
#
loop_
_entity_poly.entity_id
_entity_poly.type
_entity_poly.pdbx_seq_one_letter_code
_entity_poly.pdbx_strand_id
1 'polypeptide(L)'
;MKTLILGGVKSGKSRYAEQLASTSETPVTVIATATADDPEMQIRIARHQADRNSHWQVVEEPLALASAISSIGTGQCILVDCLTLWITNLLLHPDTQRLAKEKNALLETLDNCENRLIIVSNETNMGIVPMGELSRRYCDEVGLLHQSLAAQSDEVVLVIAGLSHHLKSATQ
;
A
#
# COMPACT_ATOMS: atom_id res chain seq x y z
N MET A 1 -12.23 -9.05 -2.57
CA MET A 1 -11.12 -9.27 -3.52
C MET A 1 -9.95 -8.38 -3.11
N LYS A 2 -8.76 -8.96 -2.98
CA LYS A 2 -7.54 -8.32 -2.50
C LYS A 2 -6.45 -8.40 -3.58
N THR A 3 -5.94 -7.25 -4.02
CA THR A 3 -4.88 -7.17 -5.04
C THR A 3 -3.68 -6.44 -4.45
N LEU A 4 -2.53 -7.12 -4.40
CA LEU A 4 -1.25 -6.53 -4.04
C LEU A 4 -0.50 -6.09 -5.31
N ILE A 5 -0.10 -4.83 -5.37
CA ILE A 5 0.63 -4.25 -6.49
C ILE A 5 2.02 -3.84 -6.00
N LEU A 6 3.03 -4.51 -6.53
CA LEU A 6 4.44 -4.29 -6.27
C LEU A 6 5.13 -3.62 -7.46
N GLY A 7 6.27 -2.99 -7.21
CA GLY A 7 7.16 -2.50 -8.26
C GLY A 7 8.12 -1.43 -7.79
N GLY A 8 9.13 -1.14 -8.60
CA GLY A 8 10.13 -0.12 -8.27
C GLY A 8 9.58 1.32 -8.22
N VAL A 9 10.42 2.25 -7.79
CA VAL A 9 10.15 3.69 -7.92
C VAL A 9 9.99 4.04 -9.40
N LYS A 10 8.99 4.87 -9.74
CA LYS A 10 8.65 5.26 -11.13
C LYS A 10 8.33 4.10 -12.07
N SER A 11 7.97 2.92 -11.55
CA SER A 11 7.60 1.78 -12.39
C SER A 11 6.23 1.88 -13.07
N GLY A 12 5.39 2.85 -12.68
CA GLY A 12 4.01 2.99 -13.17
C GLY A 12 2.94 2.35 -12.30
N LYS A 13 3.29 1.72 -11.17
CA LYS A 13 2.34 1.02 -10.29
C LYS A 13 1.19 1.88 -9.75
N SER A 14 1.44 3.14 -9.39
CA SER A 14 0.34 4.01 -8.89
C SER A 14 -0.70 4.26 -9.97
N ARG A 15 -0.27 4.52 -11.22
CA ARG A 15 -1.19 4.66 -12.37
C ARG A 15 -1.99 3.38 -12.61
N TYR A 16 -1.34 2.23 -12.55
CA TYR A 16 -2.02 0.93 -12.69
C TYR A 16 -3.04 0.70 -11.57
N ALA A 17 -2.68 1.03 -10.32
CA ALA A 17 -3.58 0.92 -9.17
C ALA A 17 -4.80 1.84 -9.29
N GLU A 18 -4.60 3.09 -9.74
CA GLU A 18 -5.68 4.05 -9.98
C GLU A 18 -6.59 3.60 -11.12
N GLN A 19 -6.03 3.08 -12.21
CA GLN A 19 -6.83 2.49 -13.31
C GLN A 19 -7.64 1.29 -12.84
N LEU A 20 -7.06 0.44 -11.98
CA LEU A 20 -7.79 -0.69 -11.39
C LEU A 20 -8.92 -0.20 -10.48
N ALA A 21 -8.66 0.80 -9.63
CA ALA A 21 -9.66 1.39 -8.74
C ALA A 21 -10.78 2.11 -9.51
N SER A 22 -10.48 2.74 -10.65
CA SER A 22 -11.48 3.42 -11.47
C SER A 22 -12.47 2.48 -12.17
N THR A 23 -12.17 1.18 -12.22
CA THR A 23 -13.14 0.16 -12.68
C THR A 23 -14.18 -0.19 -11.61
N SER A 24 -14.02 0.32 -10.39
CA SER A 24 -14.96 0.09 -9.30
C SER A 24 -16.31 0.77 -9.59
N GLU A 25 -17.39 0.01 -9.46
CA GLU A 25 -18.76 0.54 -9.48
C GLU A 25 -19.19 1.09 -8.11
N THR A 26 -18.41 0.81 -7.06
CA THR A 26 -18.64 1.26 -5.68
C THR A 26 -17.76 2.46 -5.34
N PRO A 27 -18.12 3.26 -4.31
CA PRO A 27 -17.28 4.36 -3.84
C PRO A 27 -15.83 3.93 -3.60
N VAL A 28 -14.91 4.80 -3.98
CA VAL A 28 -13.47 4.58 -3.83
C VAL A 28 -12.93 5.50 -2.73
N THR A 29 -12.25 4.90 -1.76
CA THR A 29 -11.52 5.61 -0.71
C THR A 29 -10.04 5.32 -0.82
N VAL A 30 -9.23 6.37 -0.93
CA VAL A 30 -7.78 6.27 -0.94
C VAL A 30 -7.25 6.50 0.47
N ILE A 31 -6.50 5.54 1.01
CA ILE A 31 -5.75 5.72 2.25
C ILE A 31 -4.31 6.06 1.89
N ALA A 32 -3.94 7.32 2.11
CA ALA A 32 -2.58 7.81 1.94
C ALA A 32 -1.80 7.63 3.25
N THR A 33 -0.70 6.88 3.19
CA THR A 33 0.15 6.61 4.36
C THR A 33 1.38 7.52 4.42
N ALA A 34 1.56 8.36 3.41
CA ALA A 34 2.61 9.38 3.39
C ALA A 34 2.36 10.46 4.43
N THR A 35 3.40 10.95 5.09
CA THR A 35 3.32 12.24 5.81
C THR A 35 3.78 13.38 4.88
N ALA A 36 3.17 14.55 5.04
CA ALA A 36 3.45 15.72 4.22
C ALA A 36 4.77 16.43 4.59
N ASP A 37 5.66 15.79 5.36
CA ASP A 37 6.89 16.42 5.84
C ASP A 37 7.98 16.52 4.76
N ASP A 38 7.79 15.84 3.62
CA ASP A 38 8.67 15.89 2.46
C ASP A 38 8.02 16.73 1.32
N PRO A 39 8.64 17.84 0.88
CA PRO A 39 8.15 18.67 -0.23
C PRO A 39 7.95 17.92 -1.55
N GLU A 40 8.77 16.90 -1.85
CA GLU A 40 8.60 16.06 -3.05
C GLU A 40 7.35 15.19 -2.92
N MET A 41 7.08 14.73 -1.69
CA MET A 41 5.86 13.99 -1.35
C MET A 41 4.63 14.90 -1.41
N GLN A 42 4.71 16.15 -0.95
CA GLN A 42 3.63 17.13 -1.08
C GLN A 42 3.27 17.42 -2.53
N ILE A 43 4.26 17.64 -3.40
CA ILE A 43 4.04 17.85 -4.84
C ILE A 43 3.37 16.61 -5.45
N ARG A 44 3.80 15.42 -5.04
CA ARG A 44 3.23 14.17 -5.53
C ARG A 44 1.80 13.97 -5.02
N ILE A 45 1.50 14.24 -3.75
CA ILE A 45 0.16 14.22 -3.17
C ILE A 45 -0.75 15.22 -3.92
N ALA A 46 -0.29 16.46 -4.13
CA ALA A 46 -1.05 17.48 -4.84
C ALA A 46 -1.34 17.08 -6.30
N ARG A 47 -0.36 16.47 -6.99
CA ARG A 47 -0.59 15.96 -8.35
C ARG A 47 -1.58 14.80 -8.35
N HIS A 48 -1.47 13.87 -7.42
CA HIS A 48 -2.44 12.79 -7.27
C HIS A 48 -3.83 13.33 -6.93
N GLN A 49 -3.97 14.34 -6.09
CA GLN A 49 -5.25 14.98 -5.80
C GLN A 49 -5.86 15.65 -7.04
N ALA A 50 -5.02 16.28 -7.89
CA ALA A 50 -5.46 16.93 -9.12
C ALA A 50 -5.82 15.94 -10.25
N ASP A 51 -5.10 14.81 -10.34
CA ASP A 51 -5.31 13.77 -11.36
C ASP A 51 -6.44 12.77 -10.99
N ARG A 52 -6.86 12.75 -9.72
CA ARG A 52 -7.92 11.85 -9.23
C ARG A 52 -9.29 12.28 -9.74
N ASN A 53 -10.15 11.29 -9.95
CA ASN A 53 -11.58 11.54 -10.08
C ASN A 53 -12.07 12.30 -8.85
N SER A 54 -12.70 13.45 -9.05
CA SER A 54 -13.16 14.38 -8.00
C SER A 54 -14.13 13.77 -6.99
N HIS A 55 -14.60 12.54 -7.24
CA HIS A 55 -15.52 11.78 -6.39
C HIS A 55 -14.85 10.84 -5.40
N TRP A 56 -13.52 10.67 -5.43
CA TRP A 56 -12.83 9.76 -4.51
C TRP A 56 -12.59 10.42 -3.15
N GLN A 57 -12.87 9.68 -2.08
CA GLN A 57 -12.52 10.11 -0.72
C GLN A 57 -11.04 9.86 -0.47
N VAL A 58 -10.40 10.73 0.30
CA VAL A 58 -8.99 10.58 0.70
C VAL A 58 -8.91 10.64 2.21
N VAL A 59 -8.28 9.64 2.80
CA VAL A 59 -7.98 9.54 4.23
C VAL A 59 -6.46 9.49 4.38
N GLU A 60 -5.89 10.42 5.13
CA GLU A 60 -4.48 10.38 5.50
C GLU A 60 -4.34 9.59 6.80
N GLU A 61 -3.69 8.43 6.75
CA GLU A 61 -3.43 7.60 7.92
C GLU A 61 -2.02 7.00 7.84
N PRO A 62 -1.02 7.66 8.44
CA PRO A 62 0.38 7.25 8.34
C PRO A 62 0.74 6.06 9.22
N LEU A 63 -0.11 5.67 10.19
CA LEU A 63 0.28 4.72 11.24
C LEU A 63 -0.78 3.64 11.51
N ALA A 64 -2.04 4.02 11.79
CA ALA A 64 -3.13 3.12 12.18
C ALA A 64 -3.93 2.58 10.98
N LEU A 65 -3.22 2.02 9.98
CA LEU A 65 -3.81 1.61 8.69
C LEU A 65 -4.96 0.60 8.84
N ALA A 66 -4.81 -0.37 9.75
CA ALA A 66 -5.85 -1.37 10.01
C ALA A 66 -7.16 -0.73 10.49
N SER A 67 -7.06 0.27 11.37
CA SER A 67 -8.20 1.04 11.88
C SER A 67 -8.87 1.84 10.76
N ALA A 68 -8.08 2.50 9.91
CA ALA A 68 -8.61 3.26 8.77
C ALA A 68 -9.31 2.37 7.74
N ILE A 69 -8.82 1.15 7.49
CA ILE A 69 -9.51 0.20 6.62
C ILE A 69 -10.85 -0.23 7.25
N SER A 70 -10.86 -0.53 8.55
CA SER A 70 -12.06 -1.01 9.25
C SER A 70 -13.13 0.07 9.48
N SER A 71 -12.77 1.36 9.46
CA SER A 71 -13.74 2.46 9.61
C SER A 71 -14.52 2.76 8.32
N ILE A 72 -14.04 2.26 7.18
CA ILE A 72 -14.71 2.38 5.89
C ILE A 72 -15.81 1.32 5.82
N GLY A 73 -17.01 1.73 5.41
CA GLY A 73 -18.16 0.83 5.25
C GLY A 73 -17.87 -0.37 4.34
N THR A 74 -18.63 -1.45 4.50
CA THR A 74 -18.45 -2.68 3.71
C THR A 74 -18.92 -2.50 2.26
N GLY A 75 -18.41 -3.35 1.36
CA GLY A 75 -18.74 -3.31 -0.07
C GLY A 75 -18.16 -2.10 -0.83
N GLN A 76 -17.13 -1.44 -0.31
CA GLN A 76 -16.44 -0.33 -0.98
C GLN A 76 -15.13 -0.78 -1.63
N CYS A 77 -14.53 0.12 -2.43
CA CYS A 77 -13.18 -0.06 -2.96
C CYS A 77 -12.19 0.80 -2.17
N ILE A 78 -11.15 0.19 -1.63
CA ILE A 78 -10.10 0.86 -0.86
C ILE A 78 -8.78 0.75 -1.62
N LEU A 79 -8.11 1.88 -1.81
CA LEU A 79 -6.78 1.97 -2.40
C LEU A 79 -5.79 2.45 -1.35
N VAL A 80 -4.80 1.64 -1.00
CA VAL A 80 -3.73 2.01 -0.05
C VAL A 80 -2.46 2.39 -0.82
N ASP A 81 -1.96 3.62 -0.64
CA ASP A 81 -0.71 4.12 -1.25
C ASP A 81 0.14 4.87 -0.19
N CYS A 82 1.27 4.33 0.28
CA CYS A 82 1.81 2.99 0.03
C CYS A 82 2.44 2.37 1.29
N LEU A 83 2.55 1.04 1.30
CA LEU A 83 3.05 0.31 2.47
C LEU A 83 4.50 0.61 2.83
N THR A 84 5.35 0.99 1.88
CA THR A 84 6.75 1.33 2.18
C THR A 84 6.89 2.61 3.01
N LEU A 85 6.01 3.59 2.82
CA LEU A 85 5.99 4.78 3.66
C LEU A 85 5.39 4.47 5.03
N TRP A 86 4.34 3.65 5.07
CA TRP A 86 3.77 3.16 6.31
C TRP A 86 4.80 2.44 7.20
N ILE A 87 5.60 1.53 6.63
CA ILE A 87 6.69 0.86 7.35
C ILE A 87 7.76 1.85 7.80
N THR A 88 8.12 2.83 6.95
CA THR A 88 9.05 3.89 7.34
C THR A 88 8.54 4.67 8.56
N ASN A 89 7.28 5.11 8.54
CA ASN A 89 6.68 5.86 9.65
C ASN A 89 6.69 5.04 10.95
N LEU A 90 6.38 3.75 10.87
CA LEU A 90 6.38 2.85 12.02
C LEU A 90 7.78 2.56 12.57
N LEU A 91 8.79 2.44 11.71
CA LEU A 91 10.18 2.24 12.12
C LEU A 91 10.79 3.48 12.79
N LEU A 92 10.38 4.67 12.36
CA LEU A 92 10.81 5.95 12.92
C LEU A 92 9.99 6.36 14.16
N HIS A 93 8.91 5.64 14.47
CA HIS A 93 8.06 5.95 15.60
C HIS A 93 8.78 5.66 16.94
N PRO A 94 8.64 6.52 17.98
CA PRO A 94 9.30 6.30 19.27
C PRO A 94 8.88 5.00 19.98
N ASP A 95 7.63 4.59 19.85
CA ASP A 95 7.15 3.29 20.34
C ASP A 95 7.57 2.15 19.39
N THR A 96 8.65 1.46 19.76
CA THR A 96 9.20 0.33 19.01
C THR A 96 8.29 -0.88 18.92
N GLN A 97 7.31 -1.04 19.83
CA GLN A 97 6.35 -2.14 19.78
C GLN A 97 5.26 -1.89 18.73
N ARG A 98 5.10 -0.63 18.31
CA ARG A 98 3.99 -0.25 17.44
C ARG A 98 4.07 -0.91 16.06
N LEU A 99 5.26 -1.04 15.49
CA LEU A 99 5.45 -1.73 14.21
C LEU A 99 4.83 -3.13 14.22
N ALA A 100 5.14 -3.94 15.23
CA ALA A 100 4.62 -5.31 15.33
C ALA A 100 3.10 -5.32 15.54
N LYS A 101 2.57 -4.43 16.39
CA LYS A 101 1.14 -4.29 16.64
C LYS A 101 0.36 -3.94 15.37
N GLU A 102 0.81 -2.93 14.64
CA GLU A 102 0.14 -2.43 13.43
C GLU A 102 0.26 -3.41 12.26
N LYS A 103 1.39 -4.12 12.13
CA LYS A 103 1.53 -5.24 11.16
C LYS A 103 0.55 -6.36 11.44
N ASN A 104 0.44 -6.80 12.69
CA ASN A 104 -0.50 -7.86 13.07
C ASN A 104 -1.94 -7.42 12.85
N ALA A 105 -2.29 -6.20 13.29
CA ALA A 105 -3.62 -5.64 13.09
C ALA A 105 -3.99 -5.55 11.61
N LEU A 106 -3.05 -5.14 10.74
CA LEU A 106 -3.29 -5.11 9.29
C LEU A 106 -3.64 -6.51 8.78
N LEU A 107 -2.82 -7.52 9.08
CA LEU A 107 -3.04 -8.89 8.61
C LEU A 107 -4.38 -9.47 9.10
N GLU A 108 -4.76 -9.20 10.34
CA GLU A 108 -6.05 -9.61 10.90
C GLU A 108 -7.24 -8.90 10.22
N THR A 109 -7.11 -7.60 9.95
CA THR A 109 -8.12 -6.84 9.22
C THR A 109 -8.31 -7.38 7.80
N LEU A 110 -7.23 -7.80 7.13
CA LEU A 110 -7.30 -8.34 5.78
C LEU A 110 -8.12 -9.63 5.70
N ASP A 111 -8.01 -10.51 6.68
CA ASP A 111 -8.74 -11.78 6.69
C ASP A 111 -10.26 -11.57 6.71
N ASN A 112 -10.73 -10.50 7.36
CA ASN A 112 -12.15 -10.19 7.53
C ASN A 112 -12.66 -9.07 6.61
N CYS A 113 -11.81 -8.55 5.71
CA CYS A 113 -12.16 -7.41 4.88
C CYS A 113 -13.12 -7.80 3.75
N GLU A 114 -14.36 -7.31 3.81
CA GLU A 114 -15.38 -7.47 2.77
C GLU A 114 -15.25 -6.45 1.63
N ASN A 115 -14.34 -5.48 1.78
CA ASN A 115 -14.08 -4.46 0.76
C ASN A 115 -13.21 -5.02 -0.37
N ARG A 116 -13.32 -4.42 -1.55
CA ARG A 116 -12.30 -4.58 -2.59
C ARG A 116 -11.09 -3.79 -2.16
N LEU A 117 -9.94 -4.44 -2.00
CA LEU A 117 -8.73 -3.81 -1.48
C LEU A 117 -7.61 -3.88 -2.51
N ILE A 118 -7.07 -2.71 -2.84
CA ILE A 118 -5.93 -2.54 -3.74
C ILE A 118 -4.79 -1.96 -2.90
N ILE A 119 -3.70 -2.71 -2.76
CA ILE A 119 -2.59 -2.35 -1.90
C ILE A 119 -1.35 -2.08 -2.74
N VAL A 120 -0.77 -0.88 -2.64
CA VAL A 120 0.45 -0.51 -3.37
C VAL A 120 1.66 -0.53 -2.45
N SER A 121 2.75 -1.11 -2.92
CA SER A 121 4.04 -1.06 -2.23
C SER A 121 5.22 -0.98 -3.21
N ASN A 122 6.32 -0.35 -2.79
CA ASN A 122 7.56 -0.39 -3.55
C ASN A 122 8.31 -1.69 -3.28
N GLU A 123 8.70 -2.41 -4.33
CA GLU A 123 9.68 -3.50 -4.19
C GLU A 123 11.09 -2.92 -4.20
N THR A 124 11.79 -3.03 -3.07
CA THR A 124 13.12 -2.42 -2.85
C THR A 124 14.23 -3.44 -2.66
N ASN A 125 13.91 -4.74 -2.60
CA ASN A 125 14.83 -5.79 -2.14
C ASN A 125 15.46 -6.60 -3.29
N MET A 126 15.43 -6.08 -4.53
CA MET A 126 16.08 -6.69 -5.71
C MET A 126 17.46 -6.10 -6.02
N GLY A 127 18.03 -5.34 -5.07
CA GLY A 127 19.32 -4.65 -5.20
C GLY A 127 20.41 -5.20 -4.27
N ILE A 128 21.38 -4.35 -3.94
CA ILE A 128 22.46 -4.66 -3.00
C ILE A 128 21.93 -4.58 -1.57
N VAL A 129 22.48 -5.41 -0.67
CA VAL A 129 22.18 -5.35 0.77
C VAL A 129 22.56 -3.96 1.33
N PRO A 130 21.65 -3.26 2.04
CA PRO A 130 21.96 -1.96 2.60
C PRO A 130 23.08 -1.99 3.65
N MET A 131 23.90 -0.94 3.68
CA MET A 131 25.00 -0.80 4.66
C MET A 131 24.53 -0.28 6.03
N GLY A 132 23.43 0.49 6.07
CA GLY A 132 22.85 1.00 7.31
C GLY A 132 21.98 -0.02 8.03
N GLU A 133 22.06 -0.04 9.37
CA GLU A 133 21.24 -0.93 10.21
C GLU A 133 19.74 -0.68 10.01
N LEU A 134 19.31 0.58 10.08
CA LEU A 134 17.92 0.95 9.86
C LEU A 134 17.44 0.57 8.45
N SER A 135 18.27 0.75 7.43
CA SER A 135 17.94 0.39 6.05
C SER A 135 17.83 -1.12 5.85
N ARG A 136 18.68 -1.93 6.51
CA ARG A 136 18.53 -3.40 6.51
C ARG A 136 17.23 -3.82 7.19
N ARG A 137 16.97 -3.29 8.39
CA ARG A 137 15.72 -3.57 9.12
C ARG A 137 14.50 -3.20 8.29
N TYR A 138 14.52 -2.05 7.61
CA TYR A 138 13.48 -1.66 6.68
C TYR A 138 13.26 -2.70 5.56
N CYS A 139 14.33 -3.13 4.89
CA CYS A 139 14.26 -4.15 3.84
C CYS A 139 13.67 -5.46 4.37
N ASP A 140 14.12 -5.93 5.54
CA ASP A 140 13.63 -7.16 6.16
C ASP A 140 12.12 -7.05 6.48
N GLU A 141 11.71 -5.95 7.11
CA GLU A 141 10.32 -5.74 7.52
C GLU A 141 9.35 -5.63 6.33
N VAL A 142 9.76 -4.92 5.26
CA VAL A 142 9.00 -4.80 4.01
C VAL A 142 8.94 -6.15 3.30
N GLY A 143 10.05 -6.88 3.20
CA GLY A 143 10.09 -8.19 2.55
C GLY A 143 9.23 -9.23 3.24
N LEU A 144 9.23 -9.26 4.58
CA LEU A 144 8.34 -10.12 5.36
C LEU A 144 6.87 -9.72 5.19
N LEU A 145 6.57 -8.41 5.20
CA LEU A 145 5.22 -7.92 4.97
C LEU A 145 4.71 -8.31 3.57
N HIS A 146 5.52 -8.12 2.52
CA HIS A 146 5.15 -8.49 1.15
C HIS A 146 4.79 -9.97 1.03
N GLN A 147 5.56 -10.85 1.67
CA GLN A 147 5.28 -12.29 1.68
C GLN A 147 3.93 -12.60 2.34
N SER A 148 3.67 -12.05 3.53
CA SER A 148 2.40 -12.25 4.23
C SER A 148 1.20 -11.72 3.42
N LEU A 149 1.34 -10.54 2.82
CA LEU A 149 0.29 -9.95 1.98
C LEU A 149 0.07 -10.73 0.70
N ALA A 150 1.13 -11.19 0.04
CA ALA A 150 1.01 -12.00 -1.17
C ALA A 150 0.29 -13.33 -0.90
N ALA A 151 0.51 -13.92 0.28
CA ALA A 151 -0.20 -15.12 0.70
C ALA A 151 -1.72 -14.87 0.86
N GLN A 152 -2.11 -13.75 1.49
CA GLN A 152 -3.52 -13.38 1.74
C GLN A 152 -4.22 -12.67 0.57
N SER A 153 -3.49 -12.21 -0.45
CA SER A 153 -4.06 -11.51 -1.60
C SER A 153 -4.58 -12.50 -2.64
N ASP A 154 -5.70 -12.20 -3.28
CA ASP A 154 -6.23 -12.99 -4.39
C ASP A 154 -5.34 -12.83 -5.64
N GLU A 155 -4.83 -11.61 -5.85
CA GLU A 155 -3.95 -11.26 -6.95
C GLU A 155 -2.67 -10.58 -6.47
N VAL A 156 -1.56 -10.86 -7.15
CA VAL A 156 -0.28 -10.18 -6.95
C VAL A 156 0.27 -9.76 -8.29
N VAL A 157 0.50 -8.46 -8.46
CA VAL A 157 0.96 -7.85 -9.71
C VAL A 157 2.29 -7.14 -9.47
N LEU A 158 3.30 -7.46 -10.28
CA LEU A 158 4.55 -6.71 -10.36
C LEU A 158 4.49 -5.77 -11.55
N VAL A 159 4.68 -4.47 -11.32
CA VAL A 159 4.66 -3.46 -12.39
C VAL A 159 6.07 -2.98 -12.70
N ILE A 160 6.48 -3.08 -13.97
CA ILE A 160 7.81 -2.71 -14.48
C ILE A 160 7.62 -1.87 -15.75
N ALA A 161 8.21 -0.67 -15.81
CA ALA A 161 8.13 0.22 -16.97
C ALA A 161 6.68 0.48 -17.48
N GLY A 162 5.71 0.49 -16.57
CA GLY A 162 4.29 0.67 -16.85
C GLY A 162 3.54 -0.61 -17.24
N LEU A 163 4.23 -1.75 -17.34
CA LEU A 163 3.66 -3.04 -17.72
C LEU A 163 3.37 -3.89 -16.48
N SER A 164 2.16 -4.45 -16.41
CA SER A 164 1.71 -5.34 -15.34
C SER A 164 2.09 -6.79 -15.63
N HIS A 165 2.81 -7.42 -14.69
CA HIS A 165 3.14 -8.83 -14.71
C HIS A 165 2.43 -9.53 -13.53
N HIS A 166 1.44 -10.38 -13.83
CA HIS A 166 0.70 -11.09 -12.79
C HIS A 166 1.54 -12.26 -12.26
N LEU A 167 1.94 -12.17 -10.99
CA LEU A 167 2.66 -13.21 -10.26
C LEU A 167 1.71 -14.23 -9.62
N LYS A 168 0.53 -13.75 -9.20
CA LYS A 168 -0.60 -14.54 -8.71
C LYS A 168 -1.86 -13.98 -9.34
N SER A 169 -2.66 -14.87 -9.90
CA SER A 169 -3.99 -14.54 -10.43
C SER A 169 -5.03 -15.24 -9.56
N ALA A 170 -6.21 -14.63 -9.43
CA ALA A 170 -7.33 -15.30 -8.80
C ALA A 170 -7.58 -16.61 -9.55
N THR A 171 -7.47 -17.74 -8.84
CA THR A 171 -7.92 -19.03 -9.36
C THR A 171 -9.40 -18.90 -9.69
N GLN A 172 -9.76 -19.19 -10.95
CA GLN A 172 -11.16 -19.27 -11.40
C GLN A 172 -11.96 -20.27 -10.57
#